data_AF-A0AAD3MH42-F1
#
_entry.id   AF-A0AAD3MH42-F1
#
_cell.length_a   1.000
_cell.length_b   1.000
_cell.length_c   1.000
_cell.angle_alpha   90.00
_cell.angle_beta   90.00
_cell.angle_gamma   90.00
#
_symmetry.space_group_name_H-M   'P 1'
#
loop_
_entity.id
_entity.type
_entity.pdbx_description
1 polymer ?
#
loop_
_entity_poly.entity_id
_entity_poly.type
_entity_poly.pdbx_seq_one_letter_code
_entity_poly.pdbx_strand_id
1 'polypeptide(L)'
;MSDAMAVLHKLQTGLDVNVKFTGVRVFEYTPECIVFDLLDIPLYHGWLVDPQMHDIVKAVGNCSYNQLVEKIISCKQSDNSELAGEGIVAEQFLNSTATQLTYHGLCELTSTVQEGELCVFFRNNHFSTMIKYKGQLYLLVTDQGFLTEEKVVWESLHNVDGDGNFCDSEFRLRPPSDPETVYRGQQDQIDQ
;
A
#
# COMPACT_ATOMS: atom_id res chain seq x y z
N MET A 1 23.10 2.44 -13.85
CA MET A 1 22.97 1.03 -14.30
C MET A 1 23.66 0.05 -13.35
N SER A 2 24.91 0.32 -12.93
CA SER A 2 25.61 -0.50 -11.91
C SER A 2 24.85 -0.62 -10.59
N ASP A 3 24.30 0.49 -10.09
CA ASP A 3 23.60 0.51 -8.80
C ASP A 3 22.30 -0.28 -8.81
N ALA A 4 21.55 -0.25 -9.93
CA ALA A 4 20.34 -1.05 -10.13
C ALA A 4 20.63 -2.55 -10.15
N MET A 5 21.72 -2.97 -10.81
CA MET A 5 22.13 -4.38 -10.82
C MET A 5 22.54 -4.85 -9.42
N ALA A 6 23.07 -3.95 -8.59
CA ALA A 6 23.39 -4.27 -7.20
C ALA A 6 22.15 -4.49 -6.33
N VAL A 7 20.98 -3.90 -6.65
CA VAL A 7 19.74 -4.07 -5.87
C VAL A 7 18.76 -5.08 -6.45
N LEU A 8 18.94 -5.57 -7.69
CA LEU A 8 18.03 -6.54 -8.32
C LEU A 8 17.74 -7.78 -7.46
N HIS A 9 18.76 -8.33 -6.80
CA HIS A 9 18.59 -9.50 -5.95
C HIS A 9 17.65 -9.22 -4.75
N LYS A 10 17.60 -7.97 -4.27
CA LYS A 10 16.70 -7.56 -3.17
C LYS A 10 15.24 -7.55 -3.58
N LEU A 11 14.92 -7.37 -4.86
CA LEU A 11 13.53 -7.48 -5.34
C LEU A 11 12.91 -8.85 -5.04
N GLN A 12 13.74 -9.90 -4.87
CA GLN A 12 13.28 -11.24 -4.52
C GLN A 12 13.14 -11.45 -3.01
N THR A 13 13.94 -10.76 -2.20
CA THR A 13 14.05 -11.01 -0.75
C THR A 13 13.39 -9.94 0.12
N GLY A 14 12.99 -8.81 -0.48
CA GLY A 14 12.40 -7.67 0.22
C GLY A 14 13.11 -6.38 -0.15
N LEU A 15 12.31 -5.34 -0.42
CA LEU A 15 12.77 -4.01 -0.80
C LEU A 15 12.51 -3.04 0.35
N ASP A 16 13.55 -2.33 0.79
CA ASP A 16 13.42 -1.34 1.84
C ASP A 16 12.92 -0.01 1.27
N VAL A 17 11.77 0.44 1.77
CA VAL A 17 11.18 1.74 1.46
C VAL A 17 10.87 2.49 2.75
N ASN A 18 11.01 3.81 2.72
CA ASN A 18 10.71 4.67 3.87
C ASN A 18 9.79 5.80 3.42
N VAL A 19 8.49 5.64 3.68
CA VAL A 19 7.45 6.58 3.26
C VAL A 19 7.51 7.89 4.05
N LYS A 20 7.01 8.98 3.44
CA LYS A 20 6.59 10.18 4.15
C LYS A 20 5.07 10.33 4.05
N PHE A 21 4.46 10.85 5.09
CA PHE A 21 3.00 10.88 5.19
C PHE A 21 2.35 12.09 4.49
N THR A 22 3.11 12.82 3.67
CA THR A 22 2.74 14.12 3.09
C THR A 22 2.27 14.04 1.64
N GLY A 23 2.40 12.90 0.97
CA GLY A 23 1.91 12.73 -0.39
C GLY A 23 2.13 11.31 -0.92
N VAL A 24 1.32 10.90 -1.90
CA VAL A 24 1.26 9.49 -2.37
C VAL A 24 2.51 8.97 -3.10
N ARG A 25 3.45 9.86 -3.47
CA ARG A 25 4.72 9.53 -4.16
C ARG A 25 5.95 9.82 -3.31
N VAL A 26 5.76 10.20 -2.04
CA VAL A 26 6.85 10.79 -1.25
C VAL A 26 7.52 9.71 -0.42
N PHE A 27 8.63 9.19 -0.95
CA PHE A 27 9.54 8.28 -0.23
C PHE A 27 10.85 8.99 0.08
N GLU A 28 11.52 8.60 1.15
CA GLU A 28 12.96 8.84 1.26
C GLU A 28 13.67 8.01 0.19
N TYR A 29 14.56 8.64 -0.57
CA TYR A 29 15.26 7.97 -1.65
C TYR A 29 16.21 6.91 -1.08
N THR A 30 15.90 5.65 -1.36
CA THR A 30 16.77 4.51 -1.11
C THR A 30 17.36 4.01 -2.43
N PRO A 31 18.57 3.42 -2.45
CA PRO A 31 19.14 2.83 -3.66
C PRO A 31 18.20 1.85 -4.38
N GLU A 32 17.36 1.17 -3.60
CA GLU A 32 16.32 0.26 -4.03
C GLU A 32 15.28 0.90 -4.97
N CYS A 33 14.96 2.18 -4.77
CA CYS A 33 13.97 2.90 -5.57
C CYS A 33 14.45 3.15 -7.01
N ILE A 34 15.77 3.09 -7.28
CA ILE A 34 16.35 3.38 -8.60
C ILE A 34 15.81 2.46 -9.70
N VAL A 35 15.37 1.25 -9.35
CA VAL A 35 14.83 0.29 -10.32
C VAL A 35 13.53 0.81 -10.92
N PHE A 36 12.67 1.43 -10.12
CA PHE A 36 11.41 2.00 -10.56
C PHE A 36 11.64 3.20 -11.49
N ASP A 37 12.57 4.09 -11.11
CA ASP A 37 12.94 5.24 -11.93
C ASP A 37 13.53 4.85 -13.29
N LEU A 38 14.38 3.81 -13.33
CA LEU A 38 15.00 3.33 -14.57
C LEU A 38 14.01 2.64 -15.51
N LEU A 39 12.97 2.03 -14.96
CA LEU A 39 11.91 1.37 -15.74
C LEU A 39 10.78 2.34 -16.11
N ASP A 40 10.83 3.59 -15.64
CA ASP A 40 9.76 4.58 -15.75
C ASP A 40 8.43 4.04 -15.19
N ILE A 41 8.51 3.30 -14.07
CA ILE A 41 7.36 2.75 -13.37
C ILE A 41 7.14 3.54 -12.08
N PRO A 42 6.01 4.24 -11.91
CA PRO A 42 5.74 4.99 -10.69
C PRO A 42 5.59 4.07 -9.47
N LEU A 43 6.15 4.50 -8.34
CA LEU A 43 5.92 3.90 -7.03
C LEU A 43 5.01 4.81 -6.19
N TYR A 44 3.94 4.22 -5.64
CA TYR A 44 2.94 4.91 -4.84
C TYR A 44 2.72 4.24 -3.47
N HIS A 45 2.25 5.01 -2.49
CA HIS A 45 1.66 4.52 -1.24
C HIS A 45 0.45 5.37 -0.84
N GLY A 46 -0.40 4.86 0.06
CA GLY A 46 -1.61 5.57 0.53
C GLY A 46 -1.60 5.92 2.02
N TRP A 47 -0.43 5.81 2.66
CA TRP A 47 -0.25 6.13 4.08
C TRP A 47 -0.02 7.62 4.29
N LEU A 48 -1.09 8.41 4.29
CA LEU A 48 -1.04 9.87 4.40
C LEU A 48 -1.72 10.35 5.68
N VAL A 49 -1.26 11.48 6.20
CA VAL A 49 -2.00 12.21 7.22
C VAL A 49 -3.11 13.04 6.56
N ASP A 50 -4.31 13.02 7.12
CA ASP A 50 -5.39 13.89 6.69
C ASP A 50 -5.10 15.35 7.09
N PRO A 51 -5.03 16.32 6.16
CA PRO A 51 -4.80 17.73 6.45
C PRO A 51 -5.82 18.37 7.41
N GLN A 52 -7.02 17.80 7.51
CA GLN A 52 -8.06 18.25 8.44
C GLN A 52 -7.71 17.94 9.90
N MET A 53 -6.85 16.95 10.15
CA MET A 53 -6.42 16.51 11.47
C MET A 53 -5.19 17.29 11.94
N HIS A 54 -5.36 18.58 12.24
CA HIS A 54 -4.26 19.51 12.53
C HIS A 54 -3.29 19.03 13.64
N ASP A 55 -3.79 18.39 14.69
CA ASP A 55 -2.95 17.85 15.77
C ASP A 55 -2.02 16.73 15.27
N ILE A 56 -2.54 15.85 14.41
CA ILE A 56 -1.76 14.77 13.79
C ILE A 56 -0.76 15.36 12.79
N VAL A 57 -1.18 16.34 11.98
CA VAL A 57 -0.28 17.05 11.05
C VAL A 57 0.89 17.70 11.79
N LYS A 58 0.63 18.36 12.93
CA LYS A 58 1.69 18.97 13.77
C LYS A 58 2.61 17.88 14.35
N ALA A 59 2.02 16.81 14.89
CA ALA A 59 2.77 15.74 15.54
C ALA A 59 3.65 14.95 14.54
N VAL A 60 3.14 14.63 13.35
CA VAL A 60 3.85 13.90 12.29
C VAL A 60 4.82 14.80 11.54
N GLY A 61 4.42 16.04 11.23
CA GLY A 61 5.24 16.99 10.48
C GLY A 61 5.65 16.45 9.10
N ASN A 62 6.91 16.67 8.74
CA ASN A 62 7.50 16.19 7.48
C ASN A 62 8.44 14.98 7.69
N CYS A 63 8.24 14.25 8.78
CA CYS A 63 9.02 13.06 9.10
C CYS A 63 8.71 11.93 8.11
N SER A 64 9.73 11.15 7.77
CA SER A 64 9.53 9.81 7.24
C SER A 64 9.03 8.86 8.34
N TYR A 65 8.65 7.63 8.00
CA TYR A 65 8.32 6.60 8.98
C TYR A 65 9.45 6.39 10.00
N ASN A 66 10.69 6.15 9.55
CA ASN A 66 11.83 5.95 10.45
C ASN A 66 12.06 7.15 11.39
N GLN A 67 12.03 8.37 10.84
CA GLN A 67 12.18 9.60 11.63
C GLN A 67 11.04 9.79 12.64
N LEU A 68 9.82 9.40 12.28
CA LEU A 68 8.66 9.52 13.16
C LEU A 68 8.76 8.54 14.33
N VAL A 69 9.21 7.31 14.09
CA VAL A 69 9.46 6.33 15.16
C VAL A 69 10.51 6.84 16.14
N GLU A 70 11.63 7.39 15.64
CA GLU A 70 12.67 8.01 16.47
C GLU A 70 12.14 9.23 17.25
N LYS A 71 11.32 10.08 16.61
CA LYS A 71 10.64 11.22 17.26
C LYS A 71 9.77 10.75 18.42
N ILE A 72 8.95 9.71 18.21
CA ILE A 72 8.06 9.15 19.25
C ILE A 72 8.86 8.68 20.47
N ILE A 73 9.97 7.94 20.25
CA ILE A 73 10.82 7.46 21.34
C ILE A 73 11.41 8.64 22.12
N SER A 74 11.91 9.65 21.41
CA SER A 74 12.50 10.85 22.02
C SER A 74 11.46 11.65 22.82
N CYS A 75 10.24 11.82 22.29
CA CYS A 75 9.13 12.49 22.97
C CYS A 75 8.71 11.78 24.26
N LYS A 76 8.74 10.44 24.29
CA LYS A 76 8.41 9.64 25.50
C LYS A 76 9.42 9.81 26.63
N GLN A 77 10.67 10.15 26.32
CA GLN A 77 11.74 10.35 27.29
C GLN A 77 11.85 11.81 27.77
N SER A 78 11.06 12.72 27.18
CA SER A 78 11.11 14.15 27.47
C SER A 78 10.25 14.53 28.69
N ASP A 79 10.80 15.35 29.58
CA ASP A 79 10.06 15.96 30.70
C ASP A 79 9.13 17.11 30.25
N ASN A 80 9.26 17.57 29.00
CA ASN A 80 8.37 18.59 28.43
C ASN A 80 7.01 17.97 28.05
N SER A 81 5.96 18.39 28.76
CA SER A 81 4.58 17.94 28.55
C SER A 81 4.04 18.17 27.13
N GLU A 82 4.47 19.21 26.42
CA GLU A 82 4.02 19.47 25.04
C GLU A 82 4.63 18.45 24.07
N LEU A 83 5.93 18.19 24.19
CA LEU A 83 6.63 17.19 23.35
C LEU A 83 6.12 15.78 23.64
N ALA A 84 5.86 15.45 24.91
CA ALA A 84 5.25 14.20 25.28
C ALA A 84 3.86 14.03 24.65
N GLY A 85 3.05 15.10 24.62
CA GLY A 85 1.76 15.12 23.94
C GLY A 85 1.86 14.86 22.43
N GLU A 86 2.79 15.52 21.73
CA GLU A 86 3.04 15.25 20.31
C GLU A 86 3.45 13.80 20.04
N GLY A 87 4.28 13.22 20.90
CA GLY A 87 4.70 11.82 20.80
C GLY A 87 3.52 10.84 20.90
N ILE A 88 2.58 11.10 21.81
CA ILE A 88 1.37 10.28 21.97
C ILE A 88 0.48 10.36 20.73
N VAL A 89 0.28 11.57 20.18
CA VAL A 89 -0.54 11.77 18.98
C VAL A 89 0.08 11.08 17.76
N ALA A 90 1.40 11.21 17.58
CA ALA A 90 2.13 10.53 16.51
C ALA A 90 2.06 9.00 16.63
N GLU A 91 2.20 8.46 17.84
CA GLU A 91 2.05 7.03 18.11
C GLU A 91 0.63 6.54 17.82
N GLN A 92 -0.39 7.29 18.24
CA GLN A 92 -1.79 6.97 17.97
C GLN A 92 -2.07 6.95 16.46
N PHE A 93 -1.49 7.88 15.69
CA PHE A 93 -1.60 7.87 14.23
C PHE A 93 -1.05 6.56 13.65
N LEU A 94 0.18 6.16 14.01
CA LEU A 94 0.77 4.90 13.50
C LEU A 94 -0.07 3.68 13.88
N ASN A 95 -0.57 3.62 15.11
CA ASN A 95 -1.39 2.51 15.59
C ASN A 95 -2.76 2.44 14.90
N SER A 96 -3.43 3.58 14.71
CA SER A 96 -4.75 3.63 14.07
C SER A 96 -4.70 3.42 12.55
N THR A 97 -3.54 3.62 11.94
CA THR A 97 -3.33 3.48 10.48
C THR A 97 -2.34 2.36 10.14
N ALA A 98 -2.25 1.35 11.02
CA ALA A 98 -1.29 0.25 10.91
C ALA A 98 -1.41 -0.58 9.61
N THR A 99 -2.55 -0.52 8.90
CA THR A 99 -2.74 -1.12 7.57
C THR A 99 -2.02 -0.35 6.45
N GLN A 100 -1.36 0.76 6.78
CA GLN A 100 -0.58 1.62 5.88
C GLN A 100 -1.39 2.21 4.71
N LEU A 101 -2.70 2.36 4.91
CA LEU A 101 -3.61 3.02 3.96
C LEU A 101 -4.64 3.83 4.75
N THR A 102 -4.84 5.08 4.32
CA THR A 102 -5.84 5.99 4.90
C THR A 102 -6.88 6.37 3.87
N TYR A 103 -8.06 6.79 4.30
CA TYR A 103 -9.09 7.29 3.37
C TYR A 103 -8.61 8.52 2.59
N HIS A 104 -7.93 9.46 3.26
CA HIS A 104 -7.31 10.61 2.59
C HIS A 104 -6.32 10.15 1.52
N GLY A 105 -5.40 9.24 1.86
CA GLY A 105 -4.44 8.68 0.91
C GLY A 105 -5.10 7.93 -0.25
N LEU A 106 -6.19 7.20 -0.01
CA LEU A 106 -6.94 6.53 -1.07
C LEU A 106 -7.59 7.52 -2.04
N CYS A 107 -8.18 8.61 -1.54
CA CYS A 107 -8.73 9.68 -2.36
C CYS A 107 -7.63 10.40 -3.18
N GLU A 108 -6.48 10.66 -2.57
CA GLU A 108 -5.34 11.28 -3.24
C GLU A 108 -4.75 10.37 -4.32
N LEU A 109 -4.62 9.06 -4.05
CA LEU A 109 -4.21 8.06 -5.04
C LEU A 109 -5.18 8.05 -6.23
N THR A 110 -6.47 7.96 -5.95
CA THR A 110 -7.51 7.94 -7.00
C THR A 110 -7.47 9.19 -7.86
N SER A 111 -7.11 10.34 -7.28
CA SER A 111 -6.98 11.62 -8.00
C SER A 111 -5.66 11.74 -8.76
N THR A 112 -4.57 11.16 -8.26
CA THR A 112 -3.21 11.34 -8.78
C THR A 112 -2.84 10.34 -9.87
N VAL A 113 -3.21 9.06 -9.69
CA VAL A 113 -2.88 8.01 -10.66
C VAL A 113 -3.60 8.27 -11.98
N GLN A 114 -2.86 8.13 -13.09
CA GLN A 114 -3.40 8.38 -14.41
C GLN A 114 -4.23 7.19 -14.90
N GLU A 115 -5.28 7.46 -15.68
CA GLU A 115 -6.12 6.43 -16.26
C GLU A 115 -5.30 5.53 -17.21
N GLY A 116 -5.32 4.21 -16.98
CA GLY A 116 -4.54 3.23 -17.73
C GLY A 116 -3.05 3.11 -17.33
N GLU A 117 -2.58 3.87 -16.34
CA GLU A 117 -1.21 3.80 -15.85
C GLU A 117 -0.98 2.54 -15.00
N LEU A 118 0.01 1.73 -15.39
CA LEU A 118 0.52 0.64 -14.57
C LEU A 118 1.60 1.19 -13.63
N CYS A 119 1.44 0.90 -12.34
CA CYS A 119 2.35 1.38 -11.30
C CYS A 119 2.51 0.34 -10.19
N VAL A 120 3.47 0.58 -9.30
CA VAL A 120 3.69 -0.22 -8.10
C VAL A 120 3.07 0.49 -6.90
N PHE A 121 2.32 -0.25 -6.09
CA PHE A 121 1.66 0.24 -4.88
C PHE A 121 2.21 -0.46 -3.65
N PHE A 122 2.73 0.30 -2.69
CA PHE A 122 3.21 -0.19 -1.40
C PHE A 122 2.15 -0.03 -0.31
N ARG A 123 1.79 -1.15 0.32
CA ARG A 123 0.86 -1.19 1.47
C ARG A 123 1.13 -2.42 2.32
N ASN A 124 1.10 -2.26 3.63
CA ASN A 124 1.23 -3.32 4.63
C ASN A 124 2.46 -4.22 4.37
N ASN A 125 3.61 -3.60 4.10
CA ASN A 125 4.87 -4.29 3.77
C ASN A 125 4.80 -5.17 2.49
N HIS A 126 3.83 -4.94 1.62
CA HIS A 126 3.65 -5.64 0.34
C HIS A 126 3.69 -4.66 -0.83
N PHE A 127 4.23 -5.12 -1.96
CA PHE A 127 4.21 -4.39 -3.23
C PHE A 127 3.23 -5.06 -4.20
N SER A 128 2.22 -4.33 -4.63
CA SER A 128 1.22 -4.80 -5.58
C SER A 128 1.37 -4.06 -6.91
N THR A 129 1.09 -4.74 -8.02
CA THR A 129 0.87 -4.04 -9.31
C THR A 129 -0.51 -3.39 -9.26
N MET A 130 -0.57 -2.09 -9.51
CA MET A 130 -1.80 -1.30 -9.48
C MET A 130 -2.07 -0.66 -10.84
N ILE A 131 -3.34 -0.60 -11.22
CA ILE A 131 -3.82 0.12 -12.40
C ILE A 131 -5.06 0.93 -12.07
N LYS A 132 -5.24 2.05 -12.76
CA LYS A 132 -6.50 2.80 -12.74
C LYS A 132 -7.32 2.51 -14.00
N TYR A 133 -8.57 2.09 -13.81
CA TYR A 133 -9.51 1.83 -14.88
C TYR A 133 -10.90 2.39 -14.56
N LYS A 134 -11.46 3.15 -15.49
CA LYS A 134 -12.73 3.89 -15.36
C LYS A 134 -12.82 4.69 -14.06
N GLY A 135 -11.71 5.34 -13.68
CA GLY A 135 -11.64 6.15 -12.46
C GLY A 135 -11.50 5.36 -11.16
N GLN A 136 -11.39 4.03 -11.21
CA GLN A 136 -11.23 3.17 -10.04
C GLN A 136 -9.84 2.52 -10.02
N LEU A 137 -9.31 2.26 -8.82
CA LEU A 137 -8.03 1.59 -8.64
C LEU A 137 -8.22 0.08 -8.50
N TYR A 138 -7.30 -0.68 -9.09
CA TYR A 138 -7.30 -2.14 -9.05
C TYR A 138 -5.90 -2.66 -8.77
N LEU A 139 -5.80 -3.72 -7.97
CA LEU A 139 -4.57 -4.44 -7.66
C LEU A 139 -4.56 -5.79 -8.38
N LEU A 140 -3.43 -6.15 -8.96
CA LEU A 140 -3.27 -7.46 -9.59
C LEU A 140 -3.28 -8.55 -8.51
N VAL A 141 -4.12 -9.57 -8.69
CA VAL A 141 -4.16 -10.72 -7.80
C VAL A 141 -2.99 -11.64 -8.15
N THR A 142 -2.09 -11.84 -7.19
CA THR A 142 -0.88 -12.67 -7.35
C THR A 142 -0.83 -13.84 -6.38
N ASP A 143 -1.80 -13.96 -5.47
CA ASP A 143 -1.85 -15.04 -4.50
C ASP A 143 -2.12 -16.39 -5.19
N GLN A 144 -1.32 -17.40 -4.84
CA GLN A 144 -1.37 -18.72 -5.47
C GLN A 144 -2.71 -19.45 -5.21
N GLY A 145 -3.47 -19.07 -4.19
CA GLY A 145 -4.81 -19.59 -3.94
C GLY A 145 -5.80 -19.34 -5.08
N PHE A 146 -5.54 -18.34 -5.94
CA PHE A 146 -6.36 -18.04 -7.12
C PHE A 146 -5.78 -18.60 -8.43
N LEU A 147 -4.74 -19.45 -8.37
CA LEU A 147 -4.06 -19.97 -9.56
C LEU A 147 -5.01 -20.65 -10.56
N THR A 148 -6.06 -21.31 -10.09
CA THR A 148 -7.06 -22.00 -10.91
C THR A 148 -8.27 -21.13 -11.27
N GLU A 149 -8.37 -19.93 -10.71
CA GLU A 149 -9.50 -19.02 -10.86
C GLU A 149 -9.24 -18.04 -12.01
N GLU A 150 -9.36 -18.48 -13.28
CA GLU A 150 -9.05 -17.67 -14.47
C GLU A 150 -9.81 -16.32 -14.55
N LYS A 151 -10.94 -16.21 -13.84
CA LYS A 151 -11.77 -14.99 -13.78
C LYS A 151 -11.40 -14.06 -12.62
N VAL A 152 -10.32 -14.35 -11.90
CA VAL A 152 -9.82 -13.53 -10.79
C VAL A 152 -8.45 -13.00 -11.18
N VAL A 153 -8.43 -11.79 -11.72
CA VAL A 153 -7.20 -11.12 -12.19
C VAL A 153 -6.96 -9.85 -11.39
N TRP A 154 -8.02 -9.07 -11.13
CA TRP A 154 -7.93 -7.79 -10.45
C TRP A 154 -8.79 -7.77 -9.19
N GLU A 155 -8.33 -7.09 -8.16
CA GLU A 155 -9.09 -6.77 -6.94
C GLU A 155 -9.28 -5.25 -6.87
N SER A 156 -10.51 -4.77 -6.68
CA SER A 156 -10.79 -3.33 -6.57
C SER A 156 -10.23 -2.75 -5.26
N LEU A 157 -9.51 -1.64 -5.33
CA LEU A 157 -9.05 -0.88 -4.17
C LEU A 157 -9.96 0.34 -3.96
N HIS A 158 -11.00 0.18 -3.14
CA HIS A 158 -12.00 1.23 -2.88
C HIS A 158 -12.23 1.50 -1.38
N ASN A 159 -11.55 0.79 -0.49
CA ASN A 159 -11.62 0.96 0.95
C ASN A 159 -10.27 0.64 1.62
N VAL A 160 -10.20 0.90 2.93
CA VAL A 160 -9.00 0.68 3.75
C VAL A 160 -8.98 -0.69 4.45
N ASP A 161 -10.10 -1.41 4.44
CA ASP A 161 -10.33 -2.62 5.26
C ASP A 161 -10.03 -3.92 4.50
N GLY A 162 -9.92 -3.86 3.17
CA GLY A 162 -9.54 -5.01 2.33
C GLY A 162 -10.70 -5.88 1.86
N ASP A 163 -11.93 -5.36 1.85
CA ASP A 163 -13.10 -6.02 1.26
C ASP A 163 -13.28 -5.65 -0.22
N GLY A 164 -12.21 -5.81 -1.01
CA GLY A 164 -12.22 -5.58 -2.45
C GLY A 164 -13.11 -6.58 -3.22
N ASN A 165 -13.63 -6.15 -4.37
CA ASN A 165 -14.33 -7.04 -5.30
C ASN A 165 -13.36 -7.58 -6.37
N PHE A 166 -13.43 -8.88 -6.62
CA PHE A 166 -12.65 -9.52 -7.68
C PHE A 166 -13.27 -9.33 -9.07
N CYS A 167 -12.40 -9.11 -10.06
CA CYS A 167 -12.74 -8.87 -11.45
C CYS A 167 -11.84 -9.71 -12.39
N ASP A 168 -12.34 -9.97 -13.59
CA ASP A 168 -11.58 -10.60 -14.67
C ASP A 168 -10.61 -9.61 -15.36
N SER A 169 -9.87 -10.09 -16.38
CA SER A 169 -8.91 -9.29 -17.14
C SER A 169 -9.52 -8.09 -17.89
N GLU A 170 -10.83 -8.07 -18.09
CA GLU A 170 -11.56 -6.97 -18.73
C GLU A 170 -12.23 -6.04 -17.70
N PHE A 171 -11.84 -6.16 -16.42
CA PHE A 171 -12.36 -5.41 -15.27
C PHE A 171 -13.87 -5.61 -15.05
N ARG A 172 -14.41 -6.76 -15.44
CA ARG A 172 -15.80 -7.09 -15.16
C ARG A 172 -15.87 -7.80 -13.82
N LEU A 173 -16.76 -7.32 -12.96
CA LEU A 173 -17.04 -7.94 -11.68
C LEU A 173 -17.42 -9.40 -11.90
N ARG A 174 -16.87 -10.28 -11.05
CA ARG A 174 -17.36 -11.65 -10.95
C ARG A 174 -18.88 -11.61 -10.72
N PRO A 175 -19.69 -12.33 -11.52
CA PRO A 175 -21.02 -12.68 -11.10
C PRO A 175 -20.91 -13.42 -9.75
N PRO A 176 -21.86 -13.24 -8.80
CA PRO A 176 -21.88 -14.05 -7.59
C PRO A 176 -21.80 -15.53 -7.99
N SER A 177 -20.82 -16.24 -7.43
CA SER A 177 -20.58 -17.64 -7.75
C SER A 177 -21.85 -18.44 -7.55
N ASP A 178 -22.19 -19.29 -8.51
CA ASP A 178 -23.23 -20.31 -8.33
C ASP A 178 -22.77 -21.23 -7.16
N PRO A 179 -23.57 -21.42 -6.09
CA PRO A 179 -23.15 -22.13 -4.88
C PRO A 179 -22.56 -23.53 -5.13
N GLU A 180 -22.89 -24.16 -6.26
CA GLU A 180 -22.41 -25.49 -6.64
C GLU A 180 -20.93 -25.55 -7.06
N THR A 181 -20.33 -24.44 -7.48
CA THR A 181 -18.91 -24.42 -7.92
C THR A 181 -17.92 -24.40 -6.76
N VAL A 182 -18.32 -23.91 -5.59
CA VAL A 182 -17.47 -23.83 -4.40
C VAL A 182 -17.16 -25.22 -3.81
N TYR A 183 -18.03 -26.21 -4.04
CA TYR A 183 -17.88 -27.55 -3.47
C TYR A 183 -17.01 -28.50 -4.30
N ARG A 184 -16.79 -28.24 -5.61
CA ARG A 184 -15.95 -29.14 -6.43
C ARG A 184 -14.45 -29.00 -6.13
N GLY A 185 -13.98 -27.83 -5.70
CA GLY A 185 -12.57 -27.62 -5.37
C GLY A 185 -12.09 -28.35 -4.10
N GLN A 186 -13.00 -28.78 -3.22
CA GLN A 186 -12.65 -29.53 -2.01
C GLN A 186 -12.65 -31.06 -2.18
N GLN A 187 -13.25 -31.61 -3.24
CA GLN A 187 -13.27 -33.07 -3.45
C GLN A 187 -11.99 -33.61 -4.08
N ASP A 188 -11.27 -32.81 -4.88
CA ASP A 188 -10.07 -33.26 -5.59
C ASP A 188 -8.78 -33.25 -4.74
N GLN A 189 -8.85 -32.86 -3.45
CA GLN A 189 -7.72 -32.93 -2.51
C GLN A 189 -7.80 -34.11 -1.52
N ILE A 190 -8.82 -34.97 -1.60
CA ILE A 190 -8.97 -36.12 -0.68
C ILE A 190 -8.47 -37.43 -1.30
N ASP A 191 -8.31 -37.48 -2.63
CA ASP A 191 -7.76 -38.62 -3.34
C ASP A 191 -6.41 -38.27 -4.00
N GLN A 192 -5.35 -38.13 -3.18
CA GLN A 192 -3.96 -38.33 -3.60
C GLN A 192 -3.05 -38.68 -2.41
#